data_AF-A0A6J4KES9-F1
#
_entry.id   AF-A0A6J4KES9-F1
#
_cell.length_a   1.000
_cell.length_b   1.000
_cell.length_c   1.000
_cell.angle_alpha   90.00
_cell.angle_beta   90.00
_cell.angle_gamma   90.00
#
_symmetry.space_group_name_H-M   'P 1'
#
loop_
_entity.id
_entity.type
_entity.pdbx_description
1 polymer ?
#
loop_
_entity_poly.entity_id
_entity_poly.type
_entity_poly.pdbx_seq_one_letter_code
_entity_poly.pdbx_strand_id
1 'polypeptide(L)' 'MPRYNFSLFTSGLVGEAGVVQSDSFDDALAAISEHVTANEGDTLEVGVFGFPPARYRKVSEAAGLRAWQPAGQLAA' A
#
# COMPACT_ATOMS: atom_id res chain seq x y z
N MET A 1 -11.34 -4.13 -14.91
CA MET A 1 -10.32 -3.48 -14.07
C MET A 1 -10.97 -2.86 -12.84
N PRO A 2 -10.82 -3.46 -11.66
CA PRO A 2 -11.16 -2.84 -10.39
C PRO A 2 -10.38 -1.53 -10.13
N ARG A 3 -11.00 -0.64 -9.34
CA ARG A 3 -10.38 0.60 -8.85
C ARG A 3 -9.93 0.37 -7.40
N TYR A 4 -8.63 0.48 -7.17
CA TYR A 4 -8.03 0.38 -5.84
C TYR A 4 -7.68 1.77 -5.34
N ASN A 5 -8.29 2.15 -4.22
CA ASN A 5 -7.94 3.35 -3.49
C ASN A 5 -6.73 3.04 -2.62
N PHE A 6 -5.76 3.96 -2.58
CA PHE A 6 -4.61 3.85 -1.69
C PHE A 6 -4.36 5.13 -0.93
N SER A 7 -3.79 4.98 0.27
CA SER A 7 -3.34 6.06 1.14
C SER A 7 -2.01 5.67 1.78
N LEU A 8 -0.96 6.41 1.46
CA LEU A 8 0.34 6.35 2.10
C LEU A 8 0.36 7.30 3.30
N PHE A 9 0.68 6.74 4.45
CA PHE A 9 0.87 7.44 5.70
C PHE A 9 2.35 7.49 6.02
N THR A 10 2.90 8.70 6.10
CA THR A 10 4.27 8.94 6.54
C THR A 10 4.27 9.61 7.90
N SER A 11 4.97 9.00 8.88
CA SER A 11 4.99 9.48 10.27
C SER A 11 3.60 9.74 10.87
N GLY A 12 2.58 8.96 10.46
CA GLY A 12 1.20 9.10 10.94
C GLY A 12 0.36 10.19 10.26
N LEU A 13 0.91 10.91 9.28
CA LEU A 13 0.18 11.86 8.43
C LEU A 13 -0.05 11.26 7.05
N VAL A 14 -1.18 11.58 6.42
CA VAL A 14 -1.42 11.20 5.02
C VAL A 14 -0.44 11.99 4.14
N GLY A 15 0.56 11.29 3.61
CA GLY A 15 1.56 11.86 2.72
C GLY A 15 1.04 11.90 1.28
N GLU A 16 0.49 10.77 0.81
CA GLU A 16 0.01 10.62 -0.56
C GLU A 16 -1.23 9.73 -0.58
N ALA A 17 -2.23 10.05 -1.40
CA ALA A 17 -3.40 9.21 -1.56
C ALA A 17 -3.91 9.29 -3.00
N GLY A 18 -4.44 8.19 -3.52
CA GLY A 18 -4.84 8.11 -4.90
C GLY A 18 -5.69 6.89 -5.23
N VAL A 19 -5.91 6.70 -6.52
CA VAL A 19 -6.63 5.54 -7.06
C VAL A 19 -5.82 4.97 -8.20
N VAL A 20 -5.57 3.66 -8.17
CA VAL A 20 -4.96 2.91 -9.26
C VAL A 20 -5.99 1.96 -9.88
N GLN A 21 -5.94 1.82 -11.20
CA GLN A 21 -6.74 0.86 -11.94
C GLN A 21 -5.82 -0.28 -12.37
N SER A 22 -6.13 -1.48 -11.91
CA SER A 22 -5.34 -2.68 -12.20
C SER A 22 -6.25 -3.89 -12.32
N ASP A 23 -5.79 -4.95 -12.97
CA ASP A 23 -6.55 -6.19 -13.10
C ASP A 23 -6.55 -7.02 -11.82
N SER A 24 -5.48 -6.91 -11.01
CA SER A 24 -5.30 -7.63 -9.75
C SER A 24 -4.85 -6.71 -8.60
N PHE A 25 -5.02 -7.18 -7.36
CA PHE A 25 -4.54 -6.47 -6.17
C PHE A 25 -3.00 -6.40 -6.13
N ASP A 26 -2.31 -7.48 -6.47
CA ASP A 26 -0.83 -7.51 -6.54
C ASP A 26 -0.30 -6.52 -7.58
N ASP A 27 -0.93 -6.42 -8.75
CA ASP A 27 -0.58 -5.44 -9.79
C ASP A 27 -0.81 -4.01 -9.31
N ALA A 28 -1.92 -3.75 -8.61
CA ALA A 28 -2.19 -2.46 -8.01
C ALA A 28 -1.12 -2.09 -6.99
N LEU A 29 -0.77 -3.01 -6.10
CA LEU A 29 0.25 -2.79 -5.08
C LEU A 29 1.65 -2.59 -5.68
N ALA A 30 1.99 -3.32 -6.75
CA ALA A 30 3.22 -3.10 -7.50
C ALA A 30 3.26 -1.69 -8.12
N ALA A 31 2.20 -1.30 -8.85
CA ALA A 31 2.10 0.01 -9.49
C ALA A 31 2.17 1.16 -8.48
N ILE A 32 1.48 1.02 -7.34
CA ILE A 32 1.57 1.98 -6.23
C ILE A 32 3.02 2.02 -5.73
N SER A 33 3.64 0.87 -5.44
CA SER A 33 5.02 0.81 -4.93
C SER A 33 6.07 1.42 -5.84
N GLU A 34 5.83 1.47 -7.15
CA GLU A 34 6.71 2.09 -8.14
C GLU A 34 6.52 3.61 -8.23
N HIS A 35 5.32 4.12 -7.96
CA HIS A 35 5.01 5.55 -8.04
C HIS A 35 5.18 6.29 -6.72
N VAL A 36 4.87 5.63 -5.59
CA VAL A 36 4.91 6.27 -4.27
C VAL A 36 6.32 6.22 -3.69
N THR A 37 6.79 7.35 -3.18
CA THR A 37 8.04 7.39 -2.41
C THR A 37 7.71 7.18 -0.94
N ALA A 38 7.98 5.97 -0.43
CA ALA A 38 7.75 5.59 0.95
C ALA A 38 9.07 5.23 1.65
N ASN A 39 9.23 5.70 2.89
CA ASN A 39 10.37 5.40 3.76
C ASN A 39 10.08 4.18 4.63
N GLU A 40 11.13 3.56 5.17
CA GLU A 40 10.97 2.51 6.17
C GLU A 40 10.13 3.00 7.36
N GLY A 41 9.15 2.19 7.78
CA GLY A 41 8.19 2.54 8.82
C GLY A 41 6.89 3.20 8.32
N ASP A 42 6.86 3.69 7.08
CA ASP A 42 5.64 4.23 6.47
C ASP A 42 4.59 3.13 6.30
N THR A 43 3.32 3.53 6.32
CA THR A 43 2.17 2.60 6.22
C THR A 43 1.39 2.90 4.96
N LEU A 44 1.13 1.88 4.15
CA LEU A 44 0.29 1.97 2.97
C LEU A 44 -1.02 1.23 3.20
N GLU A 45 -2.12 1.92 3.01
CA GLU A 45 -3.44 1.32 2.98
C GLU A 45 -3.89 1.20 1.54
N VAL A 46 -4.31 0.01 1.11
CA VAL A 46 -4.85 -0.25 -0.23
C VAL A 46 -6.16 -1.01 -0.08
N GLY A 47 -7.22 -0.52 -0.69
CA GLY A 47 -8.54 -1.14 -0.62
C GLY A 47 -9.38 -0.85 -1.84
N VAL A 48 -10.53 -1.51 -1.92
CA VAL A 48 -11.57 -1.19 -2.90
C VAL A 48 -12.76 -0.60 -2.18
N PHE A 49 -13.52 0.26 -2.86
CA PHE A 49 -14.71 0.85 -2.28
C PHE A 49 -15.68 -0.24 -1.79
N GLY A 50 -16.14 -0.12 -0.54
CA GLY A 50 -17.08 -1.06 0.09
C GLY A 50 -16.44 -2.23 0.84
N PHE A 51 -15.10 -2.36 0.86
CA PHE A 51 -14.37 -3.37 1.63
C PHE A 51 -13.34 -2.73 2.56
N PRO A 52 -13.00 -3.38 3.69
CA PRO A 52 -11.93 -2.89 4.56
C PRO A 52 -10.59 -2.87 3.81
N PRO A 53 -9.82 -1.77 3.88
CA PRO A 53 -8.54 -1.69 3.21
C PRO A 53 -7.52 -2.61 3.86
N ALA A 54 -6.68 -3.23 3.04
CA ALA A 54 -5.50 -3.95 3.50
C ALA A 54 -4.41 -2.94 3.86
N ARG A 55 -3.77 -3.13 5.02
CA ARG A 55 -2.70 -2.25 5.51
C ARG A 55 -1.36 -2.96 5.33
N TYR A 56 -0.37 -2.24 4.85
CA TYR A 56 0.99 -2.68 4.65
C TYR A 56 1.94 -1.70 5.33
N ARG A 57 3.06 -2.19 5.86
CA ARG A 57 4.15 -1.38 6.38
C ARG A 57 5.36 -1.56 5.48
N LYS A 58 6.03 -0.45 5.19
CA LYS A 58 7.33 -0.46 4.52
C LYS A 58 8.38 -0.96 5.52
N VAL A 59 9.00 -2.09 5.23
CA VAL A 59 10.00 -2.74 6.11
C VAL A 59 11.42 -2.65 5.58
N SER A 60 11.60 -2.07 4.40
CA SER A 60 12.91 -1.75 3.84
C SER A 60 12.79 -0.61 2.85
N GLU A 61 13.87 0.13 2.61
CA GLU A 61 13.93 1.17 1.56
C GLU A 61 13.99 0.60 0.14
N ALA A 62 13.95 -0.73 -0.01
CA ALA A 62 13.98 -1.38 -1.31
C ALA A 62 12.71 -1.02 -2.13
N ALA A 63 12.88 -0.98 -3.44
CA ALA A 63 11.77 -0.81 -4.37
C ALA A 63 10.92 -2.10 -4.49
N GLY A 64 9.64 -1.92 -4.83
CA GLY A 64 8.74 -3.02 -5.18
C GLY A 64 8.06 -3.73 -4.01
N LEU A 65 7.28 -4.75 -4.35
CA LEU A 65 6.38 -5.50 -3.47
C LEU A 65 7.07 -6.10 -2.22
N ARG A 66 8.32 -6.56 -2.35
CA ARG A 66 9.04 -7.23 -1.26
C ARG A 66 9.40 -6.32 -0.10
N ALA A 67 9.35 -5.01 -0.31
CA ALA A 67 9.60 -4.03 0.74
C ALA A 67 8.37 -3.73 1.60
N TRP A 68 7.21 -4.29 1.24
CA TRP A 68 5.96 -4.11 1.97
C TRP A 68 5.57 -5.39 2.68
N GLN A 69 5.19 -5.29 3.96
CA GLN A 69 4.65 -6.39 4.73
C GLN A 69 3.26 -6.04 5.25
N PRO A 70 2.30 -6.99 5.26
CA PRO A 70 0.96 -6.73 5.76
C PRO A 70 0.99 -6.32 7.25
N ALA A 71 0.60 -5.07 7.51
CA ALA A 71 0.46 -4.50 8.84
C ALA A 71 -0.86 -5.01 9.46
N GLY A 72 -0.86 -6.27 9.86
CA GLY A 72 -2.09 -6.94 10.30
C GLY A 72 -2.02 -8.46 10.42
N GLN A 73 -0.89 -9.10 10.08
CA GLN A 73 -0.63 -10.41 10.66
C GLN A 73 -0.41 -10.21 12.17
N LEU A 74 -1.51 -10.29 12.94
CA LEU A 74 -1.45 -10.99 14.21
C LEU A 74 -0.73 -12.30 13.89
N ALA A 75 0.48 -12.46 14.44
CA ALA A 75 1.13 -13.75 14.48
C ALA A 75 0.06 -14.76 14.96
N ALA A 76 -0.33 -15.67 14.07
CA ALA A 76 -1.12 -16.82 14.46
C ALA A 76 -0.23 -17.82 15.21
#